data_AF-A0A7C7KXD8-F1
#
_entry.id   AF-A0A7C7KXD8-F1
#
_cell.length_a   1.000
_cell.length_b   1.000
_cell.length_c   1.000
_cell.angle_alpha   90.00
_cell.angle_beta   90.00
_cell.angle_gamma   90.00
#
_symmetry.space_group_name_H-M   'P 1'
#
loop_
_entity.id
_entity.type
_entity.pdbx_description
1 polymer ?
#
loop_
_entity_poly.entity_id
_entity_poly.type
_entity_poly.pdbx_seq_one_letter_code
_entity_poly.pdbx_strand_id
1 'polypeptide(L)'
;AVLSGASLYMGNDSGISHLAASVGTPTLVLFGPTDPSLWCPRGPRVKWLSGRVPCAPCSDDQRRRCPRPLCMEAIGEEVVWAALEELLQ
;
A
#
# COMPACT_ATOMS: atom_id res chain seq x y z
N ALA A 1 13.26 12.65 9.89
CA ALA A 1 14.52 12.10 10.43
C ALA A 1 14.77 10.70 9.88
N VAL A 2 14.04 9.67 10.33
CA VAL A 2 14.24 8.29 9.82
C VAL A 2 13.62 8.08 8.43
N LEU A 3 12.32 8.36 8.25
CA LEU A 3 11.63 8.13 6.97
C LEU A 3 12.28 8.93 5.82
N SER A 4 12.60 10.20 6.05
CA SER A 4 13.25 11.09 5.09
C SER A 4 14.66 10.64 4.67
N GLY A 5 15.32 9.78 5.44
CA GLY A 5 16.64 9.22 5.12
C GLY A 5 16.59 7.81 4.55
N ALA A 6 15.41 7.19 4.44
CA ALA A 6 15.25 5.87 3.88
C ALA A 6 15.31 5.92 2.35
N SER A 7 15.94 4.93 1.73
CA SER A 7 15.92 4.77 0.26
C SER A 7 14.51 4.46 -0.24
N LEU A 8 13.71 3.75 0.56
CA LEU A 8 12.34 3.37 0.26
C LEU A 8 11.58 3.06 1.56
N TYR A 9 10.28 3.27 1.55
CA TYR A 9 9.34 2.76 2.55
C TYR A 9 8.32 1.84 1.89
N MET A 10 8.07 0.67 2.49
CA MET A 10 6.97 -0.22 2.14
C MET A 10 6.09 -0.46 3.36
N GLY A 11 4.77 -0.34 3.18
CA GLY A 11 3.82 -0.58 4.25
C GLY A 11 2.40 -0.81 3.75
N ASN A 12 1.45 -0.93 4.66
CA ASN A 12 0.03 -0.99 4.36
C ASN A 12 -0.61 0.41 4.36
N ASP A 13 -1.90 0.49 4.08
CA ASP A 13 -2.70 1.71 4.28
C ASP A 13 -2.71 2.14 5.76
N SER A 14 -1.84 3.09 6.11
CA SER A 14 -1.62 3.59 7.46
C SER A 14 -1.05 5.01 7.44
N GLY A 15 -1.18 5.73 8.56
CA GLY A 15 -0.64 7.08 8.69
C GLY A 15 0.87 7.19 8.42
N ILE A 16 1.65 6.14 8.72
CA ILE A 16 3.10 6.12 8.45
C ILE A 16 3.37 6.17 6.95
N SER A 17 2.55 5.51 6.14
CA SER A 17 2.64 5.55 4.67
C SER A 17 2.41 6.95 4.12
N HIS A 18 1.48 7.70 4.73
CA HIS A 18 1.30 9.12 4.40
C HIS A 18 2.50 9.97 4.83
N LEU A 19 3.05 9.74 6.02
CA LEU A 19 4.23 10.47 6.51
C LEU A 19 5.45 10.22 5.60
N ALA A 20 5.70 8.96 5.20
CA ALA A 20 6.79 8.61 4.30
C ALA A 20 6.67 9.33 2.94
N ALA A 21 5.48 9.28 2.33
CA ALA A 21 5.21 9.98 1.08
C ALA A 21 5.36 11.51 1.23
N SER A 22 4.90 12.08 2.34
CA SER A 22 4.93 13.53 2.59
C SER A 22 6.36 14.09 2.72
N VAL A 23 7.30 13.28 3.20
CA VAL A 23 8.72 13.67 3.31
C VAL A 23 9.53 13.33 2.06
N GLY A 24 8.88 12.87 0.98
CA GLY A 24 9.50 12.62 -0.32
C GLY A 24 10.17 11.25 -0.48
N THR A 25 10.04 10.36 0.51
CA THR A 25 10.56 8.99 0.45
C THR A 25 9.80 8.19 -0.61
N PRO A 26 10.49 7.47 -1.53
CA PRO A 26 9.85 6.49 -2.40
C PRO A 26 8.99 5.54 -1.57
N THR A 27 7.71 5.46 -1.88
CA THR A 27 6.71 4.81 -1.01
C THR A 27 5.91 3.80 -1.81
N LEU A 28 5.98 2.53 -1.40
CA LEU A 28 5.11 1.45 -1.88
C LEU A 28 4.06 1.12 -0.81
N VAL A 29 2.79 1.16 -1.18
CA VAL A 29 1.68 0.83 -0.26
C VAL A 29 0.89 -0.37 -0.74
N LEU A 30 0.72 -1.36 0.12
CA LEU A 30 -0.11 -2.53 -0.14
C LEU A 30 -1.52 -2.28 0.43
N PHE A 31 -2.50 -2.23 -0.47
CA PHE A 31 -3.91 -2.06 -0.14
C PHE A 31 -4.63 -3.39 -0.17
N GLY A 32 -5.29 -3.72 0.94
CA GLY A 32 -6.19 -4.85 1.03
C GLY A 32 -7.64 -4.39 0.89
N PRO A 33 -8.33 -4.11 2.01
CA PRO A 33 -9.76 -3.85 1.98
C PRO A 33 -10.13 -2.38 1.72
N THR A 34 -9.20 -1.44 1.87
CA THR A 34 -9.45 -0.01 1.66
C THR A 34 -9.28 0.39 0.21
N ASP A 35 -10.04 1.41 -0.22
CA ASP A 35 -9.99 1.92 -1.58
C ASP A 35 -8.76 2.83 -1.80
N PRO A 36 -7.80 2.43 -2.65
CA PRO A 36 -6.62 3.26 -2.94
C PRO A 36 -6.98 4.59 -3.61
N SER A 37 -8.11 4.69 -4.32
CA SER A 37 -8.54 5.94 -4.95
C SER A 37 -8.88 7.02 -3.93
N LEU A 38 -9.23 6.62 -2.70
CA LEU A 38 -9.53 7.52 -1.59
C LEU A 38 -8.32 7.74 -0.68
N TRP A 39 -7.56 6.69 -0.42
CA TRP A 39 -6.56 6.67 0.67
C TRP A 39 -5.10 6.61 0.21
N CYS A 40 -4.81 6.53 -1.09
CA CYS A 40 -3.42 6.55 -1.56
C CYS A 40 -2.66 7.78 -1.01
N PRO A 41 -1.46 7.58 -0.41
CA PRO A 41 -0.62 8.70 -0.01
C PRO A 41 -0.32 9.65 -1.16
N ARG A 42 -0.24 10.93 -0.83
CA ARG A 42 0.15 11.97 -1.78
C ARG A 42 1.63 12.27 -1.58
N GLY A 43 2.41 12.11 -2.63
CA GLY A 43 3.83 12.36 -2.62
C GLY A 43 4.43 12.25 -4.02
N PRO A 44 5.68 12.69 -4.22
CA PRO A 44 6.30 12.76 -5.53
C PRO A 44 6.61 11.37 -6.12
N ARG A 45 6.79 10.35 -5.27
CA ARG A 45 7.17 8.99 -5.67
C ARG A 45 6.38 7.97 -4.87
N VAL A 46 5.10 7.80 -5.21
CA VAL A 46 4.19 6.86 -4.54
C VAL A 46 3.69 5.84 -5.56
N LYS A 47 3.78 4.56 -5.18
CA LYS A 47 3.08 3.47 -5.84
C LYS A 47 2.22 2.73 -4.84
N TRP A 48 1.21 2.06 -5.36
CA TRP A 48 0.38 1.18 -4.58
C TRP A 48 0.02 -0.07 -5.37
N LEU A 49 -0.17 -1.16 -4.65
CA LEU A 49 -0.64 -2.44 -5.17
C LEU A 49 -1.88 -2.85 -4.40
N SER A 50 -2.80 -3.54 -5.06
CA SER A 50 -3.98 -4.13 -4.42
C SER A 50 -4.30 -5.48 -5.05
N GLY A 51 -4.68 -6.45 -4.23
CA GLY A 51 -5.18 -7.73 -4.72
C GLY A 51 -6.61 -7.55 -5.21
N ARG A 52 -6.81 -7.63 -6.53
CA ARG A 52 -8.13 -7.47 -7.14
C ARG A 52 -8.98 -8.69 -6.88
N VAL A 53 -9.87 -8.59 -5.88
CA VAL A 53 -10.82 -9.64 -5.51
C VAL A 53 -12.24 -9.08 -5.46
N PRO A 54 -13.29 -9.88 -5.73
CA PRO A 54 -14.67 -9.38 -5.81
C PRO A 54 -15.20 -8.75 -4.52
N CYS A 55 -14.63 -9.09 -3.36
CA CYS A 55 -15.09 -8.58 -2.07
C CYS A 55 -14.46 -7.23 -1.65
N ALA A 56 -13.47 -6.73 -2.38
CA ALA A 56 -12.77 -5.47 -2.08
C ALA A 56 -13.04 -4.40 -3.16
N PRO A 57 -13.13 -3.10 -2.81
CA PRO A 57 -12.99 -2.53 -1.47
C PRO A 57 -14.16 -2.86 -0.54
N CYS A 58 -13.84 -3.04 0.75
CA CYS A 58 -14.78 -3.51 1.77
C CYS A 58 -15.31 -2.33 2.62
N SER A 59 -16.59 -2.39 2.98
CA SER A 59 -17.15 -1.57 4.07
C SER A 59 -16.62 -1.99 5.45
N ASP A 60 -16.86 -1.16 6.47
CA ASP A 60 -16.45 -1.43 7.85
C ASP A 60 -17.01 -2.75 8.40
N ASP A 61 -18.28 -3.07 8.12
CA ASP A 61 -18.90 -4.32 8.56
C ASP A 61 -18.28 -5.53 7.84
N GLN A 62 -18.06 -5.43 6.53
CA GLN A 62 -17.38 -6.48 5.75
C GLN A 62 -15.97 -6.75 6.26
N ARG A 63 -15.21 -5.69 6.64
CA ARG A 63 -13.88 -5.81 7.23
C ARG A 63 -13.90 -6.53 8.57
N ARG A 64 -14.85 -6.20 9.46
CA ARG A 64 -14.98 -6.82 10.80
C ARG A 64 -15.35 -8.29 10.74
N ARG A 65 -16.11 -8.69 9.71
CA ARG A 65 -16.56 -10.07 9.50
C ARG A 65 -15.73 -10.83 8.48
N CYS A 66 -14.59 -10.28 8.05
CA CYS A 66 -13.76 -10.87 7.01
C CYS A 66 -13.22 -12.23 7.50
N PRO A 67 -13.60 -13.35 6.84
CA PRO A 67 -13.15 -14.67 7.28
C PRO A 67 -11.70 -14.94 6.86
N ARG A 68 -11.24 -14.29 5.78
CA ARG A 68 -9.90 -14.45 5.22
C ARG A 68 -9.53 -13.22 4.37
N PRO A 69 -8.34 -12.63 4.56
CA PRO A 69 -7.92 -11.43 3.84
C PRO A 69 -7.42 -11.76 2.42
N LEU A 70 -8.30 -12.32 1.58
CA LEU A 70 -7.98 -12.69 0.19
C LEU A 70 -7.46 -11.51 -0.63
N CYS A 71 -7.89 -10.28 -0.34
CA CYS A 71 -7.40 -9.06 -0.98
C CYS A 71 -5.91 -8.80 -0.71
N MET A 72 -5.37 -9.21 0.43
CA MET A 72 -3.94 -9.12 0.73
C MET A 72 -3.19 -10.32 0.16
N GLU A 73 -3.75 -11.53 0.29
CA GLU A 73 -3.14 -12.77 -0.23
C GLU A 73 -3.02 -12.78 -1.76
N ALA A 74 -3.93 -12.10 -2.45
CA ALA A 74 -3.87 -11.95 -3.91
C ALA A 74 -2.79 -10.97 -4.39
N ILE A 75 -2.06 -10.31 -3.47
CA ILE A 75 -0.89 -9.50 -3.82
C ILE A 75 0.31 -10.44 -3.95
N GLY A 76 0.67 -10.78 -5.20
CA GLY A 76 1.79 -11.67 -5.48
C GLY A 76 3.15 -11.04 -5.18
N GLU A 77 4.04 -11.83 -4.59
CA GLU A 77 5.41 -11.42 -4.23
C GLU A 77 6.20 -10.86 -5.41
N GLU A 78 6.12 -11.51 -6.58
CA GLU A 78 6.79 -11.06 -7.81
C GLU A 78 6.42 -9.62 -8.22
N VAL A 79 5.13 -9.27 -8.08
CA VAL A 79 4.64 -7.93 -8.42
C VAL A 79 5.10 -6.90 -7.39
N VAL A 80 5.19 -7.30 -6.12
CA VAL A 80 5.75 -6.45 -5.06
C VAL A 80 7.23 -6.18 -5.33
N TRP A 81 8.00 -7.22 -5.64
CA TRP A 81 9.43 -7.11 -5.93
C TRP A 81 9.71 -6.18 -7.11
N ALA A 82 9.01 -6.37 -8.24
CA ALA A 82 9.14 -5.50 -9.40
C ALA A 82 8.81 -4.03 -9.08
N ALA A 83 7.80 -3.78 -8.24
CA ALA A 83 7.44 -2.42 -7.83
C ALA A 83 8.50 -1.78 -6.91
N LEU A 84 9.16 -2.58 -6.06
CA LEU A 84 10.26 -2.13 -5.22
C LEU A 84 11.48 -1.76 -6.08
N GLU A 85 11.85 -2.60 -7.04
CA GLU A 85 12.96 -2.33 -7.95
C GLU A 85 12.76 -1.04 -8.73
N GLU A 86 11.56 -0.81 -9.26
CA GLU A 86 11.26 0.43 -10.00
C GLU A 86 11.32 1.68 -9.12
N LEU A 87 10.95 1.59 -7.83
CA LEU A 87 11.02 2.73 -6.90
C LEU A 87 12.44 3.01 -6.38
N LEU A 88 13.35 2.03 -6.46
CA LEU A 88 14.74 2.15 -6.04
C LEU A 88 15.66 2.71 -7.14
N GLN A 89 15.21 2.71 -8.40
CA GLN A 89 15.90 3.34 -9.53
C GLN A 89 15.70 4.86 -9.54
#